data_AF-A0A017HIL1-F1
#
_entry.id   AF-A0A017HIL1-F1
#
_cell.length_a   1.000
_cell.length_b   1.000
_cell.length_c   1.000
_cell.angle_alpha   90.00
_cell.angle_beta   90.00
_cell.angle_gamma   90.00
#
_symmetry.space_group_name_H-M   'P 1'
#
loop_
_entity.id
_entity.type
_entity.pdbx_description
1 polymer ?
#
loop_
_entity_poly.entity_id
_entity_poly.type
_entity_poly.pdbx_seq_one_letter_code
_entity_poly.pdbx_strand_id
1 'polypeptide(L)'
;MTPLVRLAWAEEADRSLPLPSYKTGGAAGADLCAHLPLERRAKGLTLKPGERAAVPTGLRIAIPDGYEGQVRARSSLARKGLMLPNAPGTIDADYRGYIGS
;
A
#
# COMPACT_ATOMS: atom_id res chain seq x y z
N MET A 1 -7.64 23.21 5.11
CA MET A 1 -6.33 22.98 4.50
C MET A 1 -6.30 21.57 3.97
N THR A 2 -5.92 21.33 2.72
CA THR A 2 -5.77 19.97 2.17
C THR A 2 -4.34 19.52 2.44
N PRO A 3 -4.10 18.49 3.28
CA PRO A 3 -2.75 18.03 3.56
C PRO A 3 -2.09 17.49 2.27
N LEU A 4 -0.81 17.81 2.07
CA LEU A 4 -0.04 17.32 0.94
C LEU A 4 0.78 16.10 1.38
N VAL A 5 0.39 14.92 0.92
CA VAL A 5 1.18 13.68 1.06
C VAL A 5 2.14 13.59 -0.12
N ARG A 6 3.42 13.31 0.14
CA ARG A 6 4.43 13.10 -0.91
C ARG A 6 4.67 11.61 -1.11
N LEU A 7 4.70 11.19 -2.37
CA LEU A 7 5.05 9.83 -2.77
C LEU A 7 6.28 9.86 -3.66
N ALA A 8 7.14 8.85 -3.50
CA ALA A 8 8.26 8.60 -4.38
C ALA A 8 8.30 7.12 -4.75
N TRP A 9 8.70 6.83 -5.97
CA TRP A 9 9.01 5.46 -6.38
C TRP A 9 10.31 4.98 -5.71
N ALA A 10 10.35 3.70 -5.34
CA ALA A 10 11.59 3.00 -5.04
C ALA A 10 12.51 3.01 -6.28
N GLU A 11 13.80 2.77 -6.08
CA GLU A 11 14.78 2.73 -7.17
C GLU A 11 14.44 1.63 -8.18
N GLU A 12 14.05 0.45 -7.68
CA GLU A 12 13.69 -0.73 -8.47
C GLU A 12 12.18 -0.78 -8.80
N ALA A 13 11.43 0.28 -8.51
CA ALA A 13 9.99 0.28 -8.72
C ALA A 13 9.64 0.27 -10.21
N ASP A 14 8.64 -0.54 -10.54
CA ASP A 14 8.04 -0.57 -11.86
C ASP A 14 7.05 0.59 -11.97
N ARG A 15 7.50 1.65 -12.64
CA ARG A 15 6.75 2.89 -12.80
C ARG A 15 5.58 2.77 -13.78
N SER A 16 5.37 1.60 -14.40
CA SER A 16 4.14 1.31 -15.15
C SER A 16 2.95 1.03 -14.23
N LEU A 17 3.19 0.71 -12.94
CA LEU A 17 2.14 0.64 -11.95
C LEU A 17 1.60 2.05 -11.65
N PRO A 18 0.29 2.21 -11.43
CA PRO A 18 -0.28 3.51 -11.14
C PRO A 18 0.11 3.96 -9.72
N LEU A 19 0.33 5.27 -9.56
CA LEU A 19 0.33 5.87 -8.22
C LEU A 19 -1.06 5.70 -7.57
N PRO A 20 -1.14 5.63 -6.23
CA PRO A 20 -2.41 5.57 -5.52
C PRO A 20 -3.26 6.79 -5.85
N SER A 21 -4.52 6.56 -6.20
CA SER A 21 -5.47 7.64 -6.50
C SER A 21 -6.83 7.34 -5.88
N TYR A 22 -7.45 8.41 -5.38
CA TYR A 22 -8.84 8.38 -4.94
C TYR A 22 -9.74 8.23 -6.17
N LYS A 23 -10.53 7.15 -6.22
CA LYS A 23 -11.32 6.79 -7.42
C LYS A 23 -12.55 7.67 -7.62
N THR A 24 -13.03 8.32 -6.57
CA THR A 24 -14.17 9.24 -6.60
C THR A 24 -13.93 10.39 -5.63
N GLY A 25 -14.68 11.48 -5.76
CA GLY A 25 -14.58 12.64 -4.85
C GLY A 25 -14.96 12.34 -3.39
N GLY A 26 -15.71 11.27 -3.13
CA GLY A 26 -16.10 10.84 -1.78
C GLY A 26 -15.27 9.67 -1.24
N ALA A 27 -14.23 9.23 -1.95
CA ALA A 27 -13.42 8.10 -1.50
C ALA A 27 -12.60 8.48 -0.26
N ALA A 28 -12.67 7.65 0.78
CA ALA A 28 -11.91 7.85 2.02
C ALA A 28 -10.46 7.32 1.96
N GLY A 29 -10.15 6.50 0.96
CA GLY A 29 -8.81 5.93 0.78
C GLY A 29 -8.44 5.74 -0.69
N ALA A 30 -7.14 5.56 -0.92
CA ALA A 30 -6.58 5.21 -2.22
C ALA A 30 -6.05 3.77 -2.18
N ASP A 31 -6.29 3.01 -3.25
CA ASP A 31 -5.80 1.63 -3.36
C ASP A 31 -4.28 1.63 -3.61
N LEU A 32 -3.57 0.75 -2.91
CA LEU A 32 -2.14 0.46 -3.12
C LEU A 32 -1.99 -0.75 -4.04
N CYS A 33 -1.14 -0.64 -5.06
CA CYS A 33 -0.84 -1.74 -5.97
C CYS A 33 0.33 -2.58 -5.45
N ALA A 34 0.22 -3.91 -5.61
CA ALA A 34 1.32 -4.82 -5.33
C ALA A 34 2.42 -4.67 -6.40
N HIS A 35 3.64 -4.38 -5.97
CA HIS A 35 4.83 -4.34 -6.81
C HIS A 35 5.55 -5.69 -6.75
N LEU A 36 5.00 -6.67 -7.48
CA LEU A 36 5.66 -7.97 -7.66
C LEU A 36 6.64 -7.92 -8.84
N PRO A 37 7.76 -8.67 -8.79
CA PRO A 37 8.64 -8.90 -9.94
C PRO A 37 7.86 -9.36 -11.17
N LEU A 38 8.33 -9.00 -12.36
CA LEU A 38 7.60 -9.21 -13.61
C LEU A 38 7.23 -10.69 -13.81
N GLU A 39 8.16 -11.62 -13.53
CA GLU A 39 7.90 -13.06 -13.66
C GLU A 39 6.84 -13.59 -12.68
N ARG A 40 6.67 -12.92 -11.53
CA ARG A 40 5.66 -13.28 -10.53
C ARG A 40 4.33 -12.56 -10.74
N ARG A 41 4.31 -11.37 -11.35
CA ARG A 41 3.10 -10.57 -11.51
C ARG A 41 2.00 -11.32 -12.28
N ALA A 42 2.36 -12.04 -13.34
CA ALA A 42 1.41 -12.80 -14.14
C ALA A 42 0.80 -14.00 -13.39
N LYS A 43 1.58 -14.64 -12.52
CA LYS A 43 1.15 -15.82 -11.74
C LYS A 43 0.52 -15.44 -10.40
N GLY A 44 0.78 -14.23 -9.92
CA GLY A 44 0.39 -13.75 -8.60
C GLY A 44 1.20 -14.39 -7.47
N LEU A 45 0.71 -14.16 -6.26
CA LEU A 45 1.20 -14.76 -5.02
C LEU A 45 0.11 -15.69 -4.48
N THR A 46 0.45 -16.97 -4.30
CA THR A 46 -0.43 -17.92 -3.62
C THR A 46 -0.10 -17.92 -2.13
N LEU A 47 -1.13 -17.75 -1.30
CA LEU A 47 -1.05 -17.91 0.15
C LEU A 47 -1.98 -19.06 0.56
N LYS A 48 -1.42 -20.07 1.23
CA LYS A 48 -2.21 -21.12 1.88
C LYS A 48 -2.83 -20.59 3.18
N PRO A 49 -3.86 -21.25 3.73
CA PRO A 49 -4.42 -20.87 5.02
C PRO A 49 -3.34 -20.73 6.11
N GLY A 50 -3.29 -19.57 6.77
CA GLY A 50 -2.31 -19.25 7.82
C GLY A 50 -0.97 -18.71 7.31
N GLU A 51 -0.69 -18.76 6.00
CA GLU A 51 0.52 -18.17 5.43
C GLU A 51 0.44 -16.64 5.43
N ARG A 52 1.62 -16.02 5.59
CA ARG A 52 1.81 -14.57 5.56
C ARG A 52 2.96 -14.25 4.63
N ALA A 53 2.85 -13.14 3.92
CA ALA A 53 3.92 -12.64 3.07
C ALA A 53 3.95 -11.12 3.11
N ALA A 54 5.15 -10.56 3.07
CA ALA A 54 5.33 -9.14 2.75
C ALA A 54 5.03 -8.93 1.26
N VAL A 55 4.25 -7.90 0.96
CA VAL A 55 3.89 -7.52 -0.41
C VAL A 55 4.30 -6.07 -0.61
N PRO A 56 5.45 -5.81 -1.25
CA PRO A 56 5.93 -4.45 -1.43
C PRO A 56 5.03 -3.68 -2.40
N THR A 57 4.98 -2.36 -2.23
CA THR A 57 4.26 -1.45 -3.14
C THR A 57 5.18 -0.74 -4.13
N GLY A 58 6.50 -0.80 -3.91
CA GLY A 58 7.47 0.00 -4.67
C GLY A 58 7.38 1.50 -4.39
N LEU A 59 6.70 1.90 -3.31
CA LEU A 59 6.47 3.31 -2.96
C LEU A 59 7.07 3.65 -1.61
N ARG A 60 7.62 4.85 -1.53
CA ARG A 60 7.98 5.56 -0.30
C ARG A 60 7.00 6.70 -0.09
N ILE A 61 6.75 7.03 1.17
CA ILE A 61 5.76 8.04 1.55
C ILE A 61 6.33 9.01 2.58
N ALA A 62 5.88 10.26 2.50
CA ALA A 62 6.04 11.24 3.56
C ALA A 62 4.68 11.87 3.87
N ILE A 63 4.22 11.65 5.10
CA ILE A 63 3.02 12.25 5.66
C ILE A 63 3.41 13.62 6.27
N PRO A 64 2.62 14.69 6.07
CA PRO A 64 2.89 15.98 6.68
C PRO A 64 2.65 15.96 8.20
N ASP A 65 3.35 16.82 8.93
CA ASP A 65 3.21 16.95 10.39
C ASP A 65 1.75 17.20 10.81
N GLY A 66 1.34 16.59 11.92
CA GLY A 66 -0.04 16.65 12.43
C GLY A 66 -1.00 15.65 11.79
N TYR A 67 -0.51 14.76 10.92
CA TYR A 67 -1.28 13.70 10.29
C TYR A 67 -0.58 12.34 10.42
N GLU A 68 -1.34 11.26 10.26
CA GLU A 68 -0.83 9.91 10.07
C GLU A 68 -1.40 9.31 8.77
N GLY A 69 -0.68 8.37 8.18
CA GLY A 69 -1.22 7.47 7.17
C GLY A 69 -1.73 6.19 7.81
N GLN A 70 -2.79 5.60 7.25
CA GLN A 70 -3.27 4.28 7.67
C GLN A 70 -3.39 3.34 6.48
N VAL A 71 -2.76 2.17 6.60
CA VAL A 71 -2.92 1.06 5.66
C VAL A 71 -3.99 0.12 6.20
N ARG A 72 -5.07 -0.05 5.43
CA ARG A 72 -6.22 -0.86 5.81
C ARG A 72 -6.46 -1.96 4.77
N ALA A 73 -7.01 -3.09 5.22
CA ALA A 73 -7.42 -4.15 4.30
C ALA A 73 -8.57 -3.68 3.40
N ARG A 74 -8.52 -4.05 2.12
CA ARG A 74 -9.66 -3.84 1.21
C ARG A 74 -10.77 -4.81 1.61
N SER A 75 -11.99 -4.31 1.78
CA SER A 75 -13.13 -5.11 2.24
C SER A 75 -13.39 -6.34 1.36
N SER A 76 -13.20 -6.22 0.04
CA SER A 76 -13.33 -7.32 -0.92
C SER A 76 -12.27 -8.42 -0.75
N LEU A 77 -11.08 -8.09 -0.24
CA LEU A 77 -10.01 -9.05 0.06
C LEU A 77 -10.17 -9.64 1.46
N ALA A 78 -10.61 -8.83 2.43
CA ALA A 78 -10.92 -9.30 3.79
C ALA A 78 -12.02 -10.37 3.78
N ARG A 79 -13.05 -10.22 2.93
CA ARG A 79 -14.09 -11.25 2.70
C ARG A 79 -13.55 -12.56 2.14
N LYS A 80 -12.33 -12.57 1.58
CA LYS A 80 -11.60 -13.75 1.08
C LYS A 80 -10.55 -14.27 2.07
N GLY A 81 -10.52 -13.74 3.30
CA GLY A 81 -9.57 -14.14 4.35
C GLY A 81 -8.21 -13.45 4.28
N LEU A 82 -8.02 -12.47 3.40
CA LEU A 82 -6.77 -11.70 3.31
C LEU A 82 -6.85 -10.44 4.18
N MET A 83 -6.02 -10.39 5.23
CA MET A 83 -5.97 -9.29 6.18
C MET A 83 -4.52 -8.85 6.43
N LEU A 84 -4.36 -7.62 6.95
CA LEU A 84 -3.07 -7.14 7.42
C LEU A 84 -2.90 -7.56 8.89
N PRO A 85 -1.82 -8.26 9.27
CA PRO A 85 -1.59 -8.67 10.65
C PRO A 85 -1.51 -7.49 11.63
N ASN A 86 -1.13 -6.31 11.14
CA ASN A 86 -0.96 -5.08 11.89
C ASN A 86 -2.06 -4.05 11.61
N ALA A 87 -3.25 -4.45 11.12
CA ALA A 87 -4.30 -3.50 10.76
C ALA A 87 -4.88 -2.74 11.99
N PRO A 88 -5.14 -1.41 11.86
CA PRO A 88 -4.66 -0.54 10.80
C PRO A 88 -3.14 -0.33 10.91
N GLY A 89 -2.42 -0.48 9.79
CA GLY A 89 -0.98 -0.22 9.76
C GLY A 89 -0.73 1.28 9.78
N THR A 90 -0.14 1.79 10.85
CA THR A 90 0.16 3.23 11.03
C THR A 90 1.42 3.62 10.26
N ILE A 91 1.37 4.79 9.63
CA ILE A 91 2.51 5.46 8.99
C ILE A 91 2.64 6.83 9.65
N ASP A 92 3.66 6.99 10.48
CA ASP A 92 3.92 8.23 11.22
C ASP A 92 4.44 9.36 10.32
N ALA A 93 4.29 10.61 10.78
CA ALA A 93 4.72 11.80 10.05
C ALA A 93 6.24 11.90 9.83
N ASP A 94 7.05 11.22 10.63
CA ASP A 94 8.52 11.14 10.50
C ASP A 94 9.00 9.95 9.66
N TYR A 95 8.10 9.02 9.31
CA TYR A 95 8.44 7.85 8.50
C TYR A 95 8.72 8.23 7.04
N ARG A 96 9.83 7.71 6.47
CA ARG A 96 10.26 7.95 5.08
C ARG A 96 10.58 6.66 4.31
N GLY A 97 10.18 5.52 4.86
CA GLY A 97 10.47 4.20 4.31
C GLY A 97 9.44 3.72 3.28
N TYR A 98 9.50 2.42 2.99
CA TYR A 98 8.65 1.77 2.00
C TYR A 98 7.29 1.36 2.57
N ILE A 99 6.22 1.58 1.81
CA ILE A 99 4.91 1.04 2.17
C ILE A 99 4.89 -0.46 1.85
N GLY A 100 4.58 -1.29 2.84
CA GLY A 100 4.48 -2.75 2.69
C GLY A 100 5.80 -3.49 2.84
N SER A 101 6.80 -2.89 3.49
CA SER A 101 8.00 -3.55 4.00
C SER A 101 7.70 -4.47 5.18
#